data_AF-A0A962YBZ6-F1
#
_entry.id   AF-A0A962YBZ6-F1
#
_cell.length_a   1.000
_cell.length_b   1.000
_cell.length_c   1.000
_cell.angle_alpha   90.00
_cell.angle_beta   90.00
_cell.angle_gamma   90.00
#
_symmetry.space_group_name_H-M   'P 1'
#
loop_
_entity.id
_entity.type
_entity.pdbx_description
1 polymer ?
#
loop_
_entity_poly.entity_id
_entity_poly.type
_entity_poly.pdbx_seq_one_letter_code
_entity_poly.pdbx_strand_id
1 'polypeptide(L)'
;VWADLGIGISFEEITDISEAEVRIGFLRGDGAWSYVGRDVIDIPGQQERTMNFGWDLTQDPRGVDTPVHEIGHTLGFPHEHQNPFSGIVWDEDAVYDYFGGPPNNWPRSTTFHNVLRKLSTSAVEGSDWDPDSVMHYGFP
;
A
#
# COMPACT_ATOMS: atom_id res chain seq x y z
N VAL A 1 8.39 -4.49 13.55
CA VAL A 1 7.70 -3.17 13.51
C VAL A 1 6.26 -3.32 13.93
N TRP A 2 5.33 -3.70 13.04
CA TRP A 2 3.89 -3.72 13.36
C TRP A 2 3.51 -4.61 14.56
N ALA A 3 4.00 -5.85 14.62
CA ALA A 3 3.74 -6.76 15.75
C ALA A 3 4.33 -6.25 17.08
N ASP A 4 5.37 -5.42 17.03
CA ASP A 4 6.05 -4.89 18.23
C ASP A 4 5.32 -3.69 18.84
N LEU A 5 4.32 -3.12 18.16
CA LEU A 5 3.56 -1.96 18.64
C LEU A 5 2.57 -2.28 19.76
N GLY A 6 2.35 -3.57 20.08
CA GLY A 6 1.40 -3.96 21.13
C GLY A 6 -0.07 -3.75 20.77
N ILE A 7 -0.39 -3.62 19.49
CA ILE A 7 -1.75 -3.40 18.96
C ILE A 7 -2.58 -4.69 18.82
N GLY A 8 -2.13 -5.79 19.41
CA GLY A 8 -2.87 -7.06 19.43
C GLY A 8 -2.83 -7.85 18.12
N ILE A 9 -1.84 -7.60 17.26
CA ILE A 9 -1.62 -8.37 16.04
C ILE A 9 -0.40 -9.30 16.18
N SER A 10 -0.45 -10.42 15.47
CA SER A 10 0.66 -11.37 15.33
C SER A 10 0.66 -11.93 13.91
N PHE A 11 1.84 -12.23 13.39
CA PHE A 11 2.01 -12.90 12.10
C PHE A 11 2.56 -14.30 12.34
N GLU A 12 1.99 -15.28 11.66
CA GLU A 12 2.45 -16.66 11.66
C GLU A 12 2.85 -17.05 10.24
N GLU A 13 4.08 -17.54 10.07
CA GLU A 13 4.52 -18.09 8.80
C GLU A 13 3.99 -19.52 8.68
N ILE A 14 3.32 -19.80 7.57
CA ILE A 14 2.73 -21.11 7.30
C ILE A 14 3.21 -21.66 5.97
N THR A 15 3.25 -22.99 5.87
CA THR A 15 3.73 -23.70 4.67
C THR A 15 2.61 -24.14 3.74
N ASP A 16 1.38 -24.25 4.23
CA ASP A 16 0.21 -24.56 3.40
C ASP A 16 -0.45 -23.25 2.95
N ILE A 17 -0.35 -22.97 1.64
CA ILE A 17 -0.94 -21.75 1.06
C ILE A 17 -2.46 -21.68 1.24
N SER A 18 -3.13 -22.83 1.38
CA SER A 18 -4.58 -22.88 1.54
C SER A 18 -5.07 -22.33 2.88
N GLU A 19 -4.18 -22.28 3.88
CA GLU A 19 -4.41 -21.71 5.20
C GLU A 19 -3.98 -20.23 5.28
N ALA A 20 -3.37 -19.69 4.22
CA ALA A 20 -2.73 -18.37 4.24
C ALA A 20 -3.71 -17.26 3.85
N GLU A 21 -4.00 -16.36 4.79
CA GLU A 21 -4.73 -15.12 4.50
C GLU A 21 -3.84 -14.15 3.69
N VAL A 22 -2.59 -13.94 4.12
CA VAL A 22 -1.62 -13.10 3.45
C VAL A 22 -0.67 -13.96 2.62
N ARG A 23 -0.60 -13.71 1.30
CA ARG A 23 0.22 -14.47 0.35
C ARG A 23 1.18 -13.54 -0.38
N ILE A 24 2.42 -13.50 0.09
CA ILE A 24 3.45 -12.58 -0.39
C ILE A 24 4.20 -13.21 -1.58
N GLY A 25 4.19 -12.53 -2.72
CA GLY A 25 5.01 -12.89 -3.88
C GLY A 25 6.23 -11.98 -4.06
N PHE A 26 7.16 -12.44 -4.89
CA PHE A 26 8.39 -11.72 -5.22
C PHE A 26 8.60 -11.60 -6.75
N LEU A 27 7.52 -11.36 -7.49
CA LEU A 27 7.58 -11.25 -8.95
C LEU A 27 8.31 -9.98 -9.34
N ARG A 28 9.51 -10.14 -9.91
CA ARG A 28 10.37 -9.02 -10.31
C ARG A 28 9.71 -8.14 -11.36
N GLY A 29 9.78 -6.83 -11.16
CA GLY A 29 9.20 -5.82 -12.06
C GLY A 29 7.70 -5.57 -11.88
N ASP A 30 7.03 -6.31 -10.99
CA ASP A 30 5.58 -6.17 -10.73
C ASP A 30 5.28 -5.23 -9.55
N GLY A 31 6.14 -4.23 -9.32
CA GLY A 31 5.99 -3.23 -8.25
C GLY A 31 6.06 -3.79 -6.83
N ALA A 32 5.85 -2.93 -5.84
CA ALA A 32 5.46 -3.31 -4.49
C ALA A 32 4.02 -2.87 -4.27
N TRP A 33 3.20 -3.77 -3.73
CA TRP A 33 1.77 -3.53 -3.51
C TRP A 33 1.19 -4.55 -2.53
N SER A 34 0.07 -4.20 -1.91
CA SER A 34 -0.79 -5.10 -1.14
C SER A 34 -2.26 -4.72 -1.29
N TYR A 35 -3.17 -5.69 -1.14
CA TYR A 35 -4.58 -5.39 -0.88
C TYR A 35 -4.75 -4.74 0.50
N VAL A 36 -5.85 -3.98 0.67
CA VAL A 36 -6.08 -3.20 1.89
C VAL A 36 -7.02 -3.93 2.84
N GLY A 37 -6.54 -4.26 4.04
CA GLY A 37 -7.35 -4.85 5.11
C GLY A 37 -8.02 -6.15 4.68
N ARG A 38 -9.35 -6.22 4.82
CA ARG A 38 -10.12 -7.42 4.48
C ARG A 38 -10.12 -7.78 2.99
N ASP A 39 -9.76 -6.86 2.11
CA ASP A 39 -9.63 -7.15 0.67
C ASP A 39 -8.59 -8.26 0.42
N VAL A 40 -7.62 -8.44 1.33
CA VAL A 40 -6.66 -9.55 1.34
C VAL A 40 -7.35 -10.92 1.36
N ILE A 41 -8.51 -11.01 2.01
CA ILE A 41 -9.30 -12.24 2.18
C ILE A 41 -10.42 -12.31 1.14
N ASP A 42 -11.10 -11.19 0.91
CA ASP A 42 -12.39 -11.16 0.23
C ASP A 42 -12.28 -11.06 -1.32
N ILE A 43 -11.14 -10.62 -1.86
CA ILE A 43 -10.93 -10.39 -3.31
C ILE A 43 -10.13 -11.48 -4.03
N PRO A 44 -8.87 -11.79 -3.62
CA PRO A 44 -7.99 -12.65 -4.40
C PRO A 44 -8.40 -14.12 -4.33
N GLY A 45 -8.15 -14.86 -5.41
CA GLY A 45 -8.26 -16.32 -5.40
C GLY A 45 -7.28 -16.97 -4.40
N GLN A 46 -7.58 -18.18 -3.95
CA GLN A 46 -6.78 -18.91 -2.95
C GLN A 46 -5.30 -19.10 -3.34
N GLN A 47 -5.02 -19.12 -4.65
CA GLN A 47 -3.66 -19.28 -5.20
C GLN A 47 -3.06 -17.97 -5.72
N GLU A 48 -3.76 -16.85 -5.55
CA GLU A 48 -3.31 -15.54 -6.03
C GLU A 48 -2.56 -14.80 -4.92
N ARG A 49 -1.55 -14.01 -5.30
CA ARG A 49 -0.80 -13.16 -4.37
C ARG A 49 -1.73 -12.09 -3.79
N THR A 50 -1.58 -11.80 -2.50
CA THR A 50 -2.25 -10.67 -1.85
C THR A 50 -1.33 -9.48 -1.60
N MET A 51 -0.02 -9.70 -1.80
CA MET A 51 1.04 -8.72 -1.71
C MET A 51 2.17 -9.12 -2.66
N ASN A 52 2.92 -8.14 -3.18
CA ASN A 52 4.13 -8.39 -3.95
C ASN A 52 5.27 -7.47 -3.56
N PHE A 53 6.50 -7.98 -3.65
CA PHE A 53 7.72 -7.17 -3.66
C PHE A 53 8.54 -7.42 -4.93
N GLY A 54 8.53 -6.45 -5.83
CA GLY A 54 9.09 -6.56 -7.17
C GLY A 54 10.59 -6.36 -7.30
N TRP A 55 11.31 -6.08 -6.22
CA TRP A 55 12.77 -5.90 -6.17
C TRP A 55 13.36 -6.43 -4.87
N ASP A 56 14.69 -6.51 -4.81
CA ASP A 56 15.39 -7.00 -3.62
C ASP A 56 15.30 -5.95 -2.51
N LEU A 57 14.45 -6.22 -1.51
CA LEU A 57 14.26 -5.31 -0.37
C LEU A 57 15.54 -5.11 0.44
N THR A 58 16.47 -6.07 0.42
CA THR A 58 17.76 -5.92 1.13
C THR A 58 18.68 -4.89 0.48
N GLN A 59 18.40 -4.52 -0.76
CA GLN A 59 19.13 -3.52 -1.54
C GLN A 59 18.36 -2.22 -1.68
N ASP A 60 17.18 -2.11 -1.07
CA ASP A 60 16.37 -0.90 -1.15
C ASP A 60 17.02 0.23 -0.32
N PRO A 61 17.36 1.38 -0.93
CA PRO A 61 17.94 2.50 -0.19
C PRO A 61 16.98 3.08 0.86
N ARG A 62 15.67 2.80 0.77
CA ARG A 62 14.65 3.18 1.76
C ARG A 62 14.61 2.23 2.96
N GLY A 63 15.47 1.21 3.00
CA GLY A 63 15.53 0.26 4.10
C GLY A 63 14.23 -0.53 4.27
N VAL A 64 13.60 -0.39 5.45
CA VAL A 64 12.39 -1.14 5.81
C VAL A 64 11.09 -0.44 5.42
N ASP A 65 11.14 0.76 4.86
CA ASP A 65 9.93 1.56 4.60
C ASP A 65 8.96 0.85 3.66
N THR A 66 9.45 0.29 2.54
CA THR A 66 8.61 -0.46 1.60
C THR A 66 7.89 -1.64 2.26
N PRO A 67 8.56 -2.61 2.92
CA PRO A 67 7.83 -3.71 3.54
C PRO A 67 6.91 -3.26 4.69
N VAL A 68 7.29 -2.23 5.45
CA VAL A 68 6.42 -1.68 6.50
C VAL A 68 5.16 -1.05 5.89
N HIS A 69 5.29 -0.31 4.79
CA HIS A 69 4.19 0.29 4.04
C HIS A 69 3.20 -0.76 3.53
N GLU A 70 3.70 -1.78 2.80
CA GLU A 70 2.82 -2.80 2.23
C GLU A 70 2.12 -3.65 3.30
N ILE A 71 2.80 -3.95 4.41
CA ILE A 71 2.16 -4.60 5.55
C ILE A 71 1.12 -3.67 6.20
N GLY A 72 1.36 -2.35 6.21
CA GLY A 72 0.38 -1.36 6.64
C GLY A 72 -0.92 -1.45 5.84
N HIS A 73 -0.83 -1.58 4.51
CA HIS A 73 -2.00 -1.85 3.67
C HIS A 73 -2.72 -3.14 4.07
N THR A 74 -2.00 -4.25 4.26
CA THR A 74 -2.61 -5.51 4.75
C THR A 74 -3.37 -5.31 6.06
N LEU A 75 -2.91 -4.43 6.95
CA LEU A 75 -3.60 -4.11 8.21
C LEU A 75 -4.81 -3.16 8.05
N GLY A 76 -5.03 -2.64 6.84
CA GLY A 76 -6.17 -1.78 6.51
C GLY A 76 -5.84 -0.30 6.36
N PHE A 77 -4.58 0.10 6.48
CA PHE A 77 -4.21 1.50 6.33
C PHE A 77 -4.21 1.92 4.85
N PRO A 78 -5.01 2.91 4.45
CA PRO A 78 -4.91 3.53 3.12
C PRO A 78 -3.70 4.46 3.06
N HIS A 79 -3.44 5.06 1.88
CA HIS A 79 -2.38 6.06 1.79
C HIS A 79 -2.74 7.36 2.51
N GLU A 80 -1.74 7.96 3.18
CA GLU A 80 -1.92 9.15 4.01
C GLU A 80 -2.23 10.41 3.18
N HIS A 81 -1.71 10.52 1.95
CA HIS A 81 -2.03 11.65 1.06
C HIS A 81 -3.50 11.69 0.62
N GLN A 82 -4.22 10.56 0.75
CA GLN A 82 -5.65 10.47 0.45
C GLN A 82 -6.52 10.97 1.61
N ASN A 83 -5.92 11.33 2.75
CA ASN A 83 -6.59 11.98 3.87
C ASN A 83 -7.26 13.28 3.39
N PRO A 84 -8.59 13.46 3.55
CA PRO A 84 -9.29 14.65 3.09
C PRO A 84 -8.81 15.94 3.81
N PHE A 85 -8.12 15.81 4.94
CA PHE A 85 -7.55 16.92 5.71
C PHE A 85 -6.10 17.26 5.32
N SER A 86 -5.50 16.59 4.33
CA SER A 86 -4.12 16.86 3.89
C SER A 86 -3.91 18.25 3.28
N GLY A 87 -4.99 18.91 2.84
CA GLY A 87 -4.92 20.20 2.16
C GLY A 87 -4.28 20.13 0.76
N ILE A 88 -3.90 18.94 0.29
CA ILE A 88 -3.28 18.76 -1.03
C ILE A 88 -4.29 19.11 -2.13
N VAL A 89 -3.84 20.00 -3.03
CA VAL A 89 -4.53 20.38 -4.25
C VAL A 89 -3.72 19.85 -5.42
N TRP A 90 -4.24 18.83 -6.09
CA TRP A 90 -3.57 18.16 -7.20
C TRP A 90 -3.75 18.91 -8.51
N ASP A 91 -2.68 19.02 -9.28
CA ASP A 91 -2.79 19.12 -10.74
C ASP A 91 -3.02 17.70 -11.26
N GLU A 92 -4.29 17.31 -11.41
CA GLU A 92 -4.64 15.93 -11.75
C GLU A 92 -4.03 15.47 -13.07
N ASP A 93 -3.98 16.33 -14.09
CA ASP A 93 -3.41 15.96 -15.39
C ASP A 93 -1.90 15.72 -15.26
N ALA A 94 -1.17 16.54 -14.51
CA ALA A 94 0.24 16.29 -14.22
C ALA A 94 0.46 14.98 -13.45
N VAL A 95 -0.43 14.64 -12.50
CA VAL A 95 -0.38 13.37 -11.76
C VAL A 95 -0.61 12.19 -12.69
N TYR A 96 -1.59 12.27 -13.59
CA TYR A 96 -1.83 11.23 -14.59
C TYR A 96 -0.64 11.05 -15.55
N ASP A 97 -0.06 12.15 -16.02
CA ASP A 97 1.11 12.12 -16.91
C ASP A 97 2.33 11.49 -16.23
N TYR A 98 2.57 11.85 -14.97
CA TYR A 98 3.69 11.30 -14.19
C TYR A 98 3.55 9.77 -13.99
N PHE A 99 2.41 9.32 -13.43
CA PHE A 99 2.20 7.89 -13.14
C PHE A 99 1.89 7.05 -14.39
N GLY A 100 1.46 7.68 -15.48
CA GLY A 100 1.29 7.04 -16.79
C GLY A 100 2.62 6.77 -17.51
N GLY A 101 3.70 7.45 -17.11
CA GLY A 101 5.05 7.19 -17.60
C GLY A 101 5.75 6.00 -16.91
N PRO A 102 6.90 5.54 -17.46
CA PRO A 102 7.73 4.57 -16.76
C PRO A 102 8.30 5.16 -15.45
N PRO A 103 8.50 4.33 -14.41
CA PRO A 103 8.38 2.86 -14.42
C PRO A 103 6.95 2.33 -14.23
N ASN A 104 6.02 3.16 -13.76
CA ASN A 104 4.68 2.72 -13.34
C ASN A 104 3.80 2.29 -14.52
N ASN A 105 3.76 3.10 -15.58
CA ASN A 105 2.90 2.89 -16.76
C ASN A 105 1.43 2.64 -16.38
N TRP A 106 0.93 3.33 -15.35
CA TRP A 106 -0.41 3.09 -14.82
C TRP A 106 -1.51 3.66 -15.72
N PRO A 107 -2.61 2.92 -15.93
CA PRO A 107 -3.80 3.53 -16.51
C PRO A 107 -4.39 4.57 -15.54
N ARG A 108 -5.10 5.58 -16.08
CA ARG A 108 -5.72 6.64 -15.25
C ARG A 108 -6.56 6.09 -14.10
N SER A 109 -7.26 4.97 -14.29
CA SER A 109 -8.04 4.33 -13.23
C SER A 109 -7.18 3.91 -12.03
N THR A 110 -5.99 3.36 -12.25
CA THR A 110 -5.07 2.97 -11.19
C THR A 110 -4.50 4.19 -10.48
N THR A 111 -4.07 5.21 -11.23
CA THR A 111 -3.59 6.47 -10.65
C THR A 111 -4.68 7.16 -9.82
N PHE A 112 -5.93 7.14 -10.29
CA PHE A 112 -7.04 7.68 -9.53
C PHE A 112 -7.21 6.96 -8.20
N HIS A 113 -7.27 5.62 -8.20
CA HIS A 113 -7.50 4.86 -6.97
C HIS A 113 -6.35 4.97 -5.96
N ASN A 114 -5.10 4.97 -6.45
CA ASN A 114 -3.91 4.96 -5.60
C ASN A 114 -3.47 6.36 -5.14
N VAL A 115 -3.74 7.40 -5.94
CA VAL A 115 -3.20 8.74 -5.70
C VAL A 115 -4.29 9.77 -5.45
N LEU A 116 -5.22 9.94 -6.40
CA LEU A 116 -6.12 11.10 -6.41
C LEU A 116 -7.39 10.91 -5.58
N ARG A 117 -7.87 9.68 -5.44
CA ARG A 117 -9.09 9.36 -4.69
C ARG A 117 -8.92 9.81 -3.24
N LYS A 118 -9.80 10.68 -2.75
CA LYS A 118 -9.85 11.02 -1.33
C LYS A 118 -10.67 9.99 -0.55
N LEU A 119 -10.24 9.69 0.66
CA LEU A 119 -11.00 8.87 1.59
C LEU A 119 -12.24 9.63 2.06
N SER A 120 -13.30 8.92 2.43
CA SER A 120 -14.43 9.56 3.09
C SER A 120 -13.99 10.04 4.48
N THR A 121 -14.58 11.13 4.96
CA THR A 121 -14.30 11.64 6.32
C THR A 121 -14.61 10.62 7.41
N SER A 122 -15.55 9.70 7.15
CA SER A 122 -15.87 8.57 8.04
C SER A 122 -14.84 7.43 8.01
N ALA A 123 -14.00 7.36 6.98
CA ALA A 123 -12.95 6.35 6.85
C ALA A 123 -11.60 6.82 7.43
N VAL A 124 -11.51 8.09 7.84
CA VAL A 124 -10.34 8.64 8.53
C VAL A 124 -10.59 8.51 10.01
N GLU A 125 -10.32 7.33 10.55
CA GLU A 125 -10.35 7.10 11.99
C GLU A 125 -9.04 7.57 12.61
N GLY A 126 -8.97 8.85 12.98
CA GLY A 126 -8.21 9.21 14.19
C GLY A 126 -6.93 10.03 14.07
N SER A 127 -6.52 10.59 12.92
CA SER A 127 -5.40 11.53 12.91
C SER A 127 -5.57 12.73 11.98
N ASP A 128 -4.94 13.84 12.38
CA ASP A 128 -4.54 14.90 11.44
C ASP A 128 -3.58 14.31 10.40
N TRP A 129 -3.48 14.97 9.24
CA TRP A 129 -2.55 14.55 8.19
C TRP A 129 -1.10 14.55 8.69
N ASP A 130 -0.41 13.41 8.50
CA ASP A 130 0.99 13.22 8.89
C ASP A 130 1.90 13.06 7.64
N PRO A 131 2.72 14.07 7.28
CA PRO A 131 3.64 13.96 6.14
C PRO A 131 4.80 12.97 6.37
N ASP A 132 5.11 12.61 7.63
CA ASP A 132 6.19 11.68 7.98
C ASP A 132 5.67 10.23 8.14
N SER A 133 4.37 10.00 7.94
CA SER A 133 3.76 8.68 7.99
C SER A 133 4.39 7.76 6.96
N VAL A 134 4.70 6.52 7.36
CA VAL A 134 5.14 5.47 6.43
C VAL A 134 4.12 5.22 5.32
N MET A 135 2.84 5.56 5.53
CA MET A 135 1.76 5.43 4.54
C MET A 135 1.67 6.62 3.57
N HIS A 136 2.52 7.64 3.72
CA HIS A 136 2.57 8.80 2.82
C HIS A 136 3.47 8.50 1.61
N TYR A 137 2.96 8.71 0.39
CA TYR A 137 3.81 8.70 -0.79
C TYR A 137 4.62 9.98 -0.86
N GLY A 138 5.91 9.86 -1.18
CA GLY A 138 6.73 10.99 -1.58
C GLY A 138 6.32 11.46 -2.97
N PHE A 139 5.84 12.70 -3.09
CA PHE A 139 5.58 13.34 -4.38
C PHE A 139 6.66 14.41 -4.65
N PRO A 140 7.15 14.52 -5.90
CA PRO A 140 8.15 15.52 -6.29
C PRO A 140 7.61 16.95 -6.32
#